data_AF-A0A948EZE9-F1
#
_entry.id   AF-A0A948EZE9-F1
#
_cell.length_a   1.000
_cell.length_b   1.000
_cell.length_c   1.000
_cell.angle_alpha   90.00
_cell.angle_beta   90.00
_cell.angle_gamma   90.00
#
_symmetry.space_group_name_H-M   'P 1'
#
loop_
_entity.id
_entity.type
_entity.pdbx_description
1 polymer ?
#
loop_
_entity_poly.entity_id
_entity_poly.type
_entity_poly.pdbx_seq_one_letter_code
_entity_poly.pdbx_strand_id
1 'polypeptide(L)'
;MLNFDDDYAAPAAHPMPPAAPSLPQPAWTSPAIAKGWSGEISTPAATAKPAEDIAHRRVRVEDKLIINARADVNQLVPFKYKWAWEKYIAACANHWMPQEVNMNRDIATWKDPNGLSDDERHIIKRNLGFFVTADSLAANNIVLGTYRQITAPECRQYLLRQAFEEAIHTHAYQYIVESLGLDEGEIFNAYHEVSSIKAKDEFLLPYIDVLSNPTFKTGTPETDQAFLKSLIAFACIMEGLFFYVGFVQIL
;
A
#
# COMPACT_ATOMS: atom_id res chain seq x y z
N MET A 1 -4.96 5.01 27.11
CA MET A 1 -4.88 6.48 27.17
C MET A 1 -3.45 6.78 27.58
N LEU A 2 -2.59 7.20 26.65
CA LEU A 2 -1.18 7.46 26.96
C LEU A 2 -1.05 8.94 27.36
N ASN A 3 -0.59 9.16 28.58
CA ASN A 3 -0.40 10.48 29.19
C ASN A 3 1.04 10.95 28.91
N PHE A 4 1.23 12.19 28.48
CA PHE A 4 2.51 12.73 27.98
C PHE A 4 3.22 13.68 28.96
N ASP A 5 3.13 13.41 30.27
CA ASP A 5 3.67 14.30 31.32
C ASP A 5 4.82 13.67 32.13
N ASP A 6 5.57 12.72 31.58
CA ASP A 6 6.82 12.27 32.21
C ASP A 6 8.02 13.06 31.65
N ASP A 7 8.57 13.92 32.51
CA ASP A 7 9.80 14.70 32.29
C ASP A 7 10.99 13.76 31.99
N TYR A 8 11.44 13.76 30.73
CA TYR A 8 12.68 13.10 30.33
C TYR A 8 13.90 13.91 30.79
N ALA A 9 14.67 13.35 31.73
CA ALA A 9 16.02 13.81 32.01
C ALA A 9 16.90 13.63 30.76
N ALA A 10 17.54 14.71 30.31
CA ALA A 10 18.36 14.72 29.09
C ALA A 10 19.62 13.85 29.23
N PRO A 11 19.96 13.01 28.24
CA PRO A 11 21.25 12.31 28.22
C PRO A 11 22.39 13.24 27.82
N ALA A 12 23.58 12.98 28.35
CA ALA A 12 24.80 13.78 28.16
C ALA A 12 25.22 13.88 26.68
N ALA A 13 25.68 15.07 26.27
CA ALA A 13 26.05 15.38 24.90
C ALA A 13 27.33 14.66 24.46
N HIS A 14 27.27 13.93 23.34
CA HIS A 14 28.44 13.49 22.59
C HIS A 14 28.86 14.56 21.56
N PRO A 15 30.17 14.78 21.33
CA PRO A 15 30.65 15.81 20.41
C PRO A 15 30.32 15.47 18.95
N MET A 16 29.83 16.46 18.20
CA MET A 16 29.54 16.36 16.76
C MET A 16 30.83 16.26 15.92
N PRO A 17 30.82 15.49 14.81
CA PRO A 17 31.88 15.54 13.81
C PRO A 17 31.84 16.87 13.02
N PRO A 18 32.98 17.32 12.45
CA PRO A 18 33.09 18.62 11.80
C PRO A 18 32.29 18.71 10.50
N ALA A 19 31.77 19.91 10.21
CA ALA A 19 30.94 20.21 9.05
C ALA A 19 31.69 20.05 7.72
N ALA A 20 31.01 19.45 6.73
CA ALA A 20 31.48 19.37 5.35
C ALA A 20 31.43 20.73 4.64
N PRO A 21 32.34 21.02 3.69
CA PRO A 21 32.40 22.31 3.01
C PRO A 21 31.21 22.53 2.06
N SER A 22 30.67 23.75 2.07
CA SER A 22 29.54 24.19 1.25
C SER A 22 29.93 24.33 -0.23
N LEU A 23 29.14 23.73 -1.13
CA LEU A 23 29.22 23.98 -2.57
C LEU A 23 28.58 25.33 -2.94
N PRO A 24 29.12 26.08 -3.92
CA PRO A 24 28.60 27.38 -4.31
C PRO A 24 27.27 27.27 -5.08
N GLN A 25 26.31 28.14 -4.75
CA GLN A 25 25.06 28.26 -5.50
C GLN A 25 25.22 29.17 -6.73
N PRO A 26 24.57 28.86 -7.87
CA PRO A 26 24.59 29.72 -9.04
C PRO A 26 23.66 30.94 -8.87
N ALA A 27 24.19 32.13 -9.13
CA ALA A 27 23.46 33.39 -9.14
C ALA A 27 22.63 33.53 -10.43
N TRP A 28 21.31 33.59 -10.29
CA TRP A 28 20.41 34.00 -11.37
C TRP A 28 20.20 35.51 -11.29
N THR A 29 20.73 36.25 -12.26
CA THR A 29 20.48 37.69 -12.42
C THR A 29 19.22 37.91 -13.25
N SER A 30 18.21 38.59 -12.69
CA SER A 30 17.09 39.12 -13.47
C SER A 30 17.39 40.56 -13.95
N PRO A 31 17.01 40.96 -15.18
CA PRO A 31 17.20 42.33 -15.63
C PRO A 31 16.14 43.28 -15.05
N ALA A 32 16.58 44.47 -14.67
CA ALA A 32 15.74 45.58 -14.23
C ALA A 32 14.96 46.19 -15.40
N ILE A 33 13.66 46.43 -15.21
CA ILE A 33 12.84 47.27 -16.11
C ILE A 33 12.38 48.52 -15.35
N ALA A 34 12.54 49.66 -16.02
CA ALA A 34 12.43 51.02 -15.51
C ALA A 34 11.01 51.44 -15.07
N LYS A 35 10.97 52.36 -14.11
CA LYS A 35 9.78 53.12 -13.64
C LYS A 35 9.25 54.07 -14.71
N GLY A 36 7.93 54.14 -14.85
CA GLY A 36 7.17 55.24 -15.46
C GLY A 36 5.78 55.36 -14.82
N TRP A 37 5.35 56.58 -14.49
CA TRP A 37 4.14 56.92 -13.72
C TRP A 37 3.12 57.67 -14.60
N SER A 38 1.84 57.28 -14.54
CA SER A 38 0.59 58.12 -14.47
C SER A 38 -0.60 57.16 -14.52
N GLY A 39 -1.54 57.00 -13.57
CA GLY A 39 -2.38 57.97 -12.88
C GLY A 39 -3.83 57.85 -13.42
N GLU A 40 -4.75 57.19 -12.69
CA GLU A 40 -6.20 57.52 -12.59
C GLU A 40 -7.00 56.48 -11.76
N ILE A 41 -8.03 56.97 -11.06
CA ILE A 41 -8.86 56.29 -10.05
C ILE A 41 -10.14 55.75 -10.72
N SER A 42 -10.51 54.48 -10.49
CA SER A 42 -11.90 54.02 -10.69
C SER A 42 -12.26 52.76 -9.86
N THR A 43 -13.29 52.95 -9.01
CA THR A 43 -14.21 52.01 -8.30
C THR A 43 -13.68 50.75 -7.57
N PRO A 44 -14.14 50.48 -6.32
CA PRO A 44 -13.82 49.24 -5.62
C PRO A 44 -14.72 48.12 -6.15
N ALA A 45 -14.31 47.46 -7.23
CA ALA A 45 -14.74 46.10 -7.47
C ALA A 45 -14.14 45.25 -6.34
N ALA A 46 -14.98 44.53 -5.60
CA ALA A 46 -14.54 43.56 -4.61
C ALA A 46 -13.56 42.60 -5.29
N THR A 47 -12.27 42.80 -5.06
CA THR A 47 -11.21 41.94 -5.53
C THR A 47 -11.40 40.62 -4.82
N ALA A 48 -12.01 39.65 -5.51
CA ALA A 48 -11.87 38.26 -5.13
C ALA A 48 -10.38 38.02 -4.97
N LYS A 49 -9.96 37.70 -3.73
CA LYS A 49 -8.57 37.35 -3.45
C LYS A 49 -8.12 36.33 -4.51
N PRO A 50 -6.91 36.48 -5.07
CA PRO A 50 -6.35 35.42 -5.89
C PRO A 50 -6.47 34.13 -5.09
N ALA A 51 -6.86 33.03 -5.73
CA ALA A 51 -6.90 31.71 -5.09
C ALA A 51 -5.53 31.48 -4.44
N GLU A 52 -5.44 31.73 -3.13
CA GLU A 52 -4.24 31.48 -2.34
C GLU A 52 -3.90 30.02 -2.57
N ASP A 53 -2.67 29.79 -3.03
CA ASP A 53 -2.16 28.49 -3.42
C ASP A 53 -2.49 27.46 -2.33
N ILE A 54 -3.48 26.60 -2.61
CA ILE A 54 -4.01 25.62 -1.64
C ILE A 54 -2.87 24.75 -1.09
N ALA A 55 -1.78 24.61 -1.85
CA ALA A 55 -0.60 23.85 -1.47
C ALA A 55 0.09 24.37 -0.19
N HIS A 56 -0.03 25.64 0.17
CA HIS A 56 0.72 26.24 1.28
C HIS A 56 -0.12 26.57 2.52
N ARG A 57 -1.43 26.34 2.49
CA ARG A 57 -2.30 26.54 3.67
C ARG A 57 -2.41 25.27 4.51
N ARG A 58 -2.67 25.44 5.82
CA ARG A 58 -3.02 24.31 6.71
C ARG A 58 -4.18 23.52 6.12
N VAL A 59 -4.06 22.20 6.08
CA VAL A 59 -5.08 21.29 5.56
C VAL A 59 -6.34 21.37 6.43
N ARG A 60 -7.51 21.48 5.80
CA ARG A 60 -8.80 21.35 6.47
C ARG A 60 -9.45 20.02 6.13
N VAL A 61 -10.32 19.53 7.03
CA VAL A 61 -10.98 18.23 6.88
C VAL A 61 -11.83 18.18 5.60
N GLU A 62 -12.53 19.27 5.28
CA GLU A 62 -13.38 19.36 4.10
C GLU A 62 -12.61 19.18 2.77
N ASP A 63 -11.33 19.57 2.72
CA ASP A 63 -10.50 19.54 1.51
C ASP A 63 -10.00 18.13 1.14
N LYS A 64 -10.06 17.16 2.05
CA LYS A 64 -9.56 15.79 1.81
C LYS A 64 -10.57 14.96 1.03
N LEU A 65 -10.13 14.24 0.02
CA LEU A 65 -10.94 13.28 -0.75
C LEU A 65 -10.15 11.98 -0.91
N ILE A 66 -10.85 10.83 -0.99
CA ILE A 66 -10.22 9.51 -1.19
C ILE A 66 -9.45 9.48 -2.51
N ILE A 67 -10.02 10.04 -3.58
CA ILE A 67 -9.37 10.23 -4.88
C ILE A 67 -9.49 11.69 -5.30
N ASN A 68 -8.60 12.14 -6.17
CA ASN A 68 -8.65 13.46 -6.82
C ASN A 68 -8.65 14.67 -5.86
N ALA A 69 -8.16 14.50 -4.61
CA ALA A 69 -8.01 15.61 -3.67
C ALA A 69 -6.91 16.58 -4.11
N ARG A 70 -7.08 17.87 -3.77
CA ARG A 70 -6.06 18.91 -3.93
C ARG A 70 -5.37 19.29 -2.63
N ALA A 71 -5.83 18.75 -1.50
CA ALA A 71 -5.20 18.96 -0.20
C ALA A 71 -3.79 18.35 -0.16
N ASP A 72 -2.90 18.93 0.66
CA ASP A 72 -1.56 18.39 0.87
C ASP A 72 -1.61 17.00 1.51
N VAL A 73 -1.36 15.97 0.69
CA VAL A 73 -1.39 14.55 1.07
C VAL A 73 -0.23 14.17 1.99
N ASN A 74 0.76 15.03 2.20
CA ASN A 74 1.85 14.75 3.14
C ASN A 74 1.46 15.04 4.60
N GLN A 75 0.39 15.82 4.82
CA GLN A 75 -0.10 16.16 6.15
C GLN A 75 -1.15 15.14 6.62
N LEU A 76 -0.74 14.27 7.54
CA LEU A 76 -1.62 13.21 8.08
C LEU A 76 -2.88 13.78 8.77
N VAL A 77 -2.71 14.87 9.52
CA VAL A 77 -3.78 15.52 10.29
C VAL A 77 -4.30 16.79 9.59
N PRO A 78 -5.56 17.17 9.82
CA PRO A 78 -6.58 16.48 10.62
C PRO A 78 -7.15 15.23 9.92
N PHE A 79 -7.59 14.24 10.70
CA PHE A 79 -8.23 13.02 10.17
C PHE A 79 -9.64 13.29 9.67
N LYS A 80 -9.95 12.89 8.43
CA LYS A 80 -11.30 12.83 7.87
C LYS A 80 -11.84 11.41 7.92
N TYR A 81 -11.06 10.43 7.49
CA TYR A 81 -11.45 9.03 7.37
C TYR A 81 -10.96 8.24 8.59
N LYS A 82 -11.61 8.46 9.75
CA LYS A 82 -11.22 7.82 11.02
C LYS A 82 -11.22 6.29 10.95
N TRP A 83 -12.11 5.71 10.15
CA TRP A 83 -12.15 4.26 9.92
C TRP A 83 -10.83 3.72 9.35
N ALA A 84 -10.12 4.49 8.51
CA ALA A 84 -8.85 4.05 7.93
C ALA A 84 -7.75 4.03 8.98
N TRP A 85 -7.75 5.04 9.86
CA TRP A 85 -6.85 5.09 11.02
C TRP A 85 -7.11 3.94 11.99
N GLU A 86 -8.39 3.66 12.30
CA GLU A 86 -8.76 2.53 13.15
C GLU A 86 -8.29 1.19 12.57
N LYS A 87 -8.42 1.00 11.25
CA LYS A 87 -7.91 -0.20 10.57
C LYS A 87 -6.39 -0.30 10.62
N TYR A 88 -5.69 0.82 10.43
CA TYR A 88 -4.23 0.87 10.60
C TYR A 88 -3.80 0.44 12.01
N ILE A 89 -4.43 0.99 13.05
CA ILE A 89 -4.11 0.62 14.45
C ILE A 89 -4.42 -0.85 14.72
N ALA A 90 -5.56 -1.36 14.24
CA ALA A 90 -5.92 -2.76 14.39
C ALA A 90 -4.90 -3.69 13.68
N ALA A 91 -4.49 -3.35 12.47
CA ALA A 91 -3.50 -4.09 11.71
C ALA A 91 -2.12 -4.09 12.40
N CYS A 92 -1.69 -2.94 12.94
CA CYS A 92 -0.46 -2.87 13.76
C CYS A 92 -0.52 -3.75 15.01
N ALA A 93 -1.68 -3.83 15.67
CA ALA A 93 -1.87 -4.69 16.84
C ALA A 93 -1.83 -6.19 16.50
N ASN A 94 -2.08 -6.56 15.23
CA ASN A 94 -2.06 -7.93 14.72
C ASN A 94 -0.70 -8.33 14.13
N HIS A 95 0.41 -7.75 14.60
CA HIS A 95 1.73 -8.15 14.13
C HIS A 95 2.06 -9.60 14.54
N TRP A 96 2.61 -10.35 13.59
CA TRP A 96 3.10 -11.72 13.76
C TRP A 96 4.25 -11.95 12.78
N MET A 97 5.04 -13.00 13.02
CA MET A 97 6.05 -13.50 12.08
C MET A 97 5.88 -15.00 11.84
N PRO A 98 6.05 -15.51 10.60
CA PRO A 98 5.81 -16.93 10.30
C PRO A 98 6.63 -17.90 11.14
N GLN A 99 7.87 -17.54 11.46
CA GLN A 99 8.78 -18.35 12.28
C GLN A 99 8.32 -18.53 13.73
N GLU A 100 7.34 -17.75 14.19
CA GLU A 100 6.75 -17.92 15.52
C GLU A 100 5.83 -19.16 15.58
N VAL A 101 5.43 -19.70 14.42
CA VAL A 101 4.58 -20.89 14.30
C VAL A 101 5.44 -22.14 14.13
N ASN A 102 5.28 -23.12 15.02
CA ASN A 102 6.07 -24.35 14.98
C ASN A 102 5.54 -25.35 13.92
N MET A 103 6.39 -25.72 12.97
CA MET A 103 6.05 -26.66 11.88
C MET A 103 6.41 -28.13 12.14
N ASN A 104 6.92 -28.51 13.31
CA ASN A 104 7.47 -29.87 13.52
C ASN A 104 6.45 -30.99 13.31
N ARG A 105 5.18 -30.76 13.70
CA ARG A 105 4.11 -31.76 13.53
C ARG A 105 3.74 -31.89 12.07
N ASP A 106 3.57 -30.77 11.38
CA ASP A 106 3.27 -30.70 9.95
C ASP A 106 4.37 -31.37 9.12
N ILE A 107 5.64 -31.15 9.48
CA ILE A 107 6.79 -31.82 8.86
C ILE A 107 6.73 -33.34 9.08
N ALA A 108 6.42 -33.79 10.30
CA ALA A 108 6.31 -35.21 10.60
C ALA A 108 5.16 -35.87 9.80
N THR A 109 3.99 -35.24 9.79
CA THR A 109 2.83 -35.69 9.00
C THR A 109 3.13 -35.71 7.51
N TRP A 110 3.79 -34.68 6.98
CA TRP A 110 4.13 -34.59 5.57
C TRP A 110 5.14 -35.68 5.15
N LYS A 111 6.08 -36.05 6.02
CA LYS A 111 7.08 -37.09 5.75
C LYS A 111 6.56 -38.51 5.94
N ASP A 112 5.51 -38.71 6.73
CA ASP A 112 4.87 -40.02 6.90
C ASP A 112 4.14 -40.43 5.61
N PRO A 113 4.50 -41.56 4.97
CA PRO A 113 3.78 -42.06 3.79
C PRO A 113 2.29 -42.32 4.03
N ASN A 114 1.86 -42.51 5.29
CA ASN A 114 0.46 -42.71 5.67
C ASN A 114 -0.15 -41.47 6.34
N GLY A 115 0.59 -40.36 6.44
CA GLY A 115 0.13 -39.16 7.15
C GLY A 115 -0.96 -38.40 6.41
N LEU A 116 -0.90 -38.38 5.06
CA LEU A 116 -1.87 -37.76 4.17
C LEU A 116 -2.00 -38.60 2.90
N SER A 117 -3.23 -38.74 2.41
CA SER A 117 -3.55 -39.28 1.09
C SER A 117 -3.05 -38.36 -0.03
N ASP A 118 -3.00 -38.89 -1.26
CA ASP A 118 -2.59 -38.11 -2.43
C ASP A 118 -3.53 -36.94 -2.71
N ASP A 119 -4.83 -37.10 -2.45
CA ASP A 119 -5.82 -36.03 -2.64
C ASP A 119 -5.62 -34.89 -1.61
N GLU A 120 -5.27 -35.23 -0.37
CA GLU A 120 -4.95 -34.23 0.67
C GLU A 120 -3.63 -33.50 0.37
N ARG A 121 -2.62 -34.22 -0.13
CA ARG A 121 -1.38 -33.58 -0.58
C ARG A 121 -1.63 -32.69 -1.79
N HIS A 122 -2.50 -33.12 -2.70
CA HIS A 122 -2.86 -32.36 -3.89
C HIS A 122 -3.53 -31.03 -3.52
N ILE A 123 -4.50 -31.04 -2.60
CA ILE A 123 -5.20 -29.80 -2.21
C ILE A 123 -4.24 -28.82 -1.52
N ILE A 124 -3.33 -29.30 -0.65
CA ILE A 124 -2.32 -28.44 0.00
C ILE A 124 -1.39 -27.81 -1.03
N LYS A 125 -0.80 -28.61 -1.93
CA LYS A 125 0.09 -28.08 -2.98
C LYS A 125 -0.63 -27.11 -3.91
N ARG A 126 -1.87 -27.41 -4.29
CA ARG A 126 -2.68 -26.55 -5.17
C ARG A 126 -3.03 -25.23 -4.49
N ASN A 127 -3.34 -25.26 -3.20
CA ASN A 127 -3.64 -24.09 -2.40
C ASN A 127 -2.40 -23.22 -2.25
N LEU A 128 -1.27 -23.78 -1.79
CA LEU A 128 0.01 -23.08 -1.68
C LEU A 128 0.42 -22.44 -3.01
N GLY A 129 0.35 -23.19 -4.11
CA GLY A 129 0.72 -22.69 -5.44
C GLY A 129 -0.15 -21.53 -5.95
N PHE A 130 -1.38 -21.38 -5.46
CA PHE A 130 -2.20 -20.21 -5.75
C PHE A 130 -1.83 -19.02 -4.87
N PHE A 131 -1.67 -19.23 -3.56
CA PHE A 131 -1.46 -18.14 -2.62
C PHE A 131 -0.08 -17.48 -2.73
N VAL A 132 0.98 -18.24 -3.02
CA VAL A 132 2.35 -17.69 -3.17
C VAL A 132 2.42 -16.55 -4.16
N THR A 133 1.72 -16.66 -5.29
CA THR A 133 1.72 -15.63 -6.33
C THR A 133 0.61 -14.61 -6.14
N ALA A 134 -0.55 -15.01 -5.61
CA ALA A 134 -1.68 -14.11 -5.43
C ALA A 134 -1.37 -12.98 -4.43
N ASP A 135 -0.66 -13.24 -3.32
CA ASP A 135 -0.31 -12.18 -2.36
C ASP A 135 0.78 -11.26 -2.90
N SER A 136 1.69 -11.78 -3.74
CA SER A 136 2.64 -10.93 -4.48
C SER A 136 1.90 -10.01 -5.45
N LEU A 137 0.86 -10.50 -6.13
CA LEU A 137 0.00 -9.66 -6.97
C LEU A 137 -0.77 -8.61 -6.14
N ALA A 138 -1.28 -8.97 -4.96
CA ALA A 138 -1.93 -8.05 -4.03
C ALA A 138 -0.99 -6.91 -3.61
N ALA A 139 0.21 -7.25 -3.16
CA ALA A 139 1.22 -6.28 -2.72
C ALA A 139 1.60 -5.30 -3.85
N ASN A 140 1.89 -5.83 -5.03
CA ASN A 140 2.25 -5.04 -6.20
C ASN A 140 1.10 -4.10 -6.60
N ASN A 141 -0.13 -4.59 -6.52
CA ASN A 141 -1.32 -3.81 -6.83
C ASN A 141 -1.51 -2.60 -5.89
N ILE A 142 -1.26 -2.82 -4.59
CA ILE A 142 -1.33 -1.76 -3.58
C ILE A 142 -0.26 -0.70 -3.87
N VAL A 143 0.99 -1.12 -4.00
CA VAL A 143 2.14 -0.22 -4.08
C VAL A 143 2.22 0.52 -5.41
N LEU A 144 2.01 -0.17 -6.54
CA LEU A 144 2.22 0.39 -7.87
C LEU A 144 0.99 1.15 -8.40
N GLY A 145 -0.21 0.79 -7.94
CA GLY A 145 -1.45 1.34 -8.46
C GLY A 145 -2.28 2.07 -7.42
N THR A 146 -2.81 1.34 -6.45
CA THR A 146 -3.83 1.86 -5.52
C THR A 146 -3.31 3.04 -4.71
N TYR A 147 -2.12 2.93 -4.11
CA TYR A 147 -1.52 3.97 -3.30
C TYR A 147 -1.39 5.32 -4.04
N ARG A 148 -1.05 5.26 -5.33
CA ARG A 148 -0.85 6.43 -6.19
C ARG A 148 -2.16 7.19 -6.44
N GLN A 149 -3.27 6.48 -6.65
CA GLN A 149 -4.57 7.09 -6.94
C GLN A 149 -5.31 7.54 -5.68
N ILE A 150 -5.03 6.92 -4.52
CA ILE A 150 -5.59 7.35 -3.24
C ILE A 150 -4.90 8.64 -2.77
N THR A 151 -5.67 9.71 -2.57
CA THR A 151 -5.21 11.06 -2.19
C THR A 151 -5.55 11.43 -0.74
N ALA A 152 -5.86 10.44 0.11
CA ALA A 152 -6.09 10.62 1.54
C ALA A 152 -4.96 9.99 2.37
N PRO A 153 -4.23 10.77 3.21
CA PRO A 153 -3.04 10.28 3.92
C PRO A 153 -3.33 9.18 4.94
N GLU A 154 -4.44 9.23 5.66
CA GLU A 154 -4.82 8.17 6.61
C GLU A 154 -5.19 6.86 5.91
N CYS A 155 -5.74 6.92 4.70
CA CYS A 155 -5.94 5.74 3.86
C CYS A 155 -4.60 5.19 3.34
N ARG A 156 -3.69 6.07 2.91
CA ARG A 156 -2.33 5.70 2.53
C ARG A 156 -1.58 5.03 3.68
N GLN A 157 -1.72 5.52 4.90
CA GLN A 157 -1.11 4.91 6.08
C GLN A 157 -1.57 3.46 6.27
N TYR A 158 -2.87 3.19 6.10
CA TYR A 158 -3.39 1.82 6.14
C TYR A 158 -2.86 0.96 4.99
N LEU A 159 -2.82 1.49 3.76
CA LEU A 159 -2.30 0.76 2.60
C LEU A 159 -0.83 0.35 2.76
N LEU A 160 0.00 1.19 3.40
CA LEU A 160 1.38 0.80 3.72
C LEU A 160 1.42 -0.40 4.67
N ARG A 161 0.54 -0.42 5.67
CA ARG A 161 0.46 -1.55 6.59
C ARG A 161 -0.07 -2.81 5.90
N GLN A 162 -1.10 -2.69 5.06
CA GLN A 162 -1.62 -3.80 4.27
C GLN A 162 -0.55 -4.38 3.34
N ALA A 163 0.18 -3.54 2.59
CA ALA A 163 1.26 -4.00 1.71
C ALA A 163 2.38 -4.73 2.48
N PHE A 164 2.67 -4.29 3.71
CA PHE A 164 3.61 -4.99 4.58
C PHE A 164 3.06 -6.35 5.04
N GLU A 165 1.77 -6.45 5.34
CA GLU A 165 1.12 -7.72 5.69
C GLU A 165 1.15 -8.72 4.53
N GLU A 166 0.98 -8.27 3.27
CA GLU A 166 1.15 -9.17 2.10
C GLU A 166 2.57 -9.72 1.97
N ALA A 167 3.58 -8.93 2.37
CA ALA A 167 4.96 -9.41 2.43
C ALA A 167 5.14 -10.47 3.53
N ILE A 168 4.46 -10.30 4.69
CA ILE A 168 4.43 -11.33 5.74
C ILE A 168 3.74 -12.60 5.23
N HIS A 169 2.63 -12.49 4.50
CA HIS A 169 1.94 -13.66 3.96
C HIS A 169 2.83 -14.42 2.96
N THR A 170 3.48 -13.71 2.04
CA THR A 170 4.42 -14.31 1.09
C THR A 170 5.59 -15.00 1.81
N HIS A 171 6.10 -14.38 2.87
CA HIS A 171 7.11 -14.97 3.74
C HIS A 171 6.59 -16.24 4.45
N ALA A 172 5.33 -16.28 4.86
CA ALA A 172 4.72 -17.45 5.48
C ALA A 172 4.69 -18.64 4.52
N TYR A 173 4.34 -18.42 3.26
CA TYR A 173 4.34 -19.50 2.27
C TYR A 173 5.75 -20.00 1.97
N GLN A 174 6.73 -19.10 1.85
CA GLN A 174 8.14 -19.50 1.71
C GLN A 174 8.57 -20.37 2.89
N TYR A 175 8.27 -19.95 4.12
CA TYR A 175 8.59 -20.73 5.33
C TYR A 175 7.94 -22.12 5.34
N ILE A 176 6.68 -22.23 4.90
CA ILE A 176 5.98 -23.53 4.79
C ILE A 176 6.63 -24.42 3.72
N VAL A 177 6.87 -23.88 2.53
CA VAL A 177 7.48 -24.60 1.39
C VAL A 177 8.86 -25.15 1.78
N GLU A 178 9.70 -24.32 2.40
CA GLU A 178 11.01 -24.73 2.90
C GLU A 178 10.90 -25.80 4.01
N SER A 179 10.02 -25.57 4.99
CA SER A 179 9.83 -26.48 6.13
C SER A 179 9.41 -27.88 5.68
N LEU A 180 8.47 -27.97 4.75
CA LEU A 180 7.96 -29.23 4.21
C LEU A 180 8.91 -29.88 3.19
N GLY A 181 9.96 -29.19 2.76
CA GLY A 181 10.90 -29.66 1.74
C GLY A 181 10.24 -29.83 0.36
N LEU A 182 9.33 -28.91 0.01
CA LEU A 182 8.69 -28.88 -1.32
C LEU A 182 9.64 -28.26 -2.35
N ASP A 183 9.40 -28.57 -3.63
CA ASP A 183 10.09 -27.89 -4.74
C ASP A 183 9.56 -26.45 -4.86
N GLU A 184 10.40 -25.48 -4.49
CA GLU A 184 10.06 -24.06 -4.58
C GLU A 184 9.70 -23.64 -6.01
N GLY A 185 10.41 -24.17 -7.02
CA GLY A 185 10.14 -23.88 -8.42
C GLY A 185 8.76 -24.38 -8.84
N GLU A 186 8.41 -25.61 -8.46
CA GLU A 186 7.06 -26.17 -8.73
C GLU A 186 5.96 -25.32 -8.10
N ILE A 187 6.11 -24.97 -6.80
CA ILE A 187 5.05 -24.26 -6.07
C ILE A 187 4.93 -22.81 -6.56
N PHE A 188 6.03 -22.08 -6.71
CA PHE A 188 5.99 -20.67 -7.13
C PHE A 188 5.68 -20.48 -8.61
N ASN A 189 5.92 -21.50 -9.46
CA ASN A 189 5.55 -21.46 -10.88
C ASN A 189 4.16 -22.06 -11.17
N ALA A 190 3.42 -22.47 -10.14
CA ALA A 190 2.12 -23.12 -10.30
C ALA A 190 1.11 -22.26 -11.07
N TYR A 191 1.18 -20.93 -10.99
CA TYR A 191 0.33 -20.03 -11.76
C TYR A 191 0.57 -20.08 -13.29
N HIS A 192 1.72 -20.58 -13.73
CA HIS A 192 2.00 -20.84 -15.13
C HIS A 192 1.64 -22.27 -15.56
N GLU A 193 1.80 -23.23 -14.66
CA GLU A 193 1.69 -24.67 -14.98
C GLU A 193 0.29 -25.24 -14.73
N VAL A 194 -0.47 -24.66 -13.80
CA VAL A 194 -1.76 -25.16 -13.37
C VAL A 194 -2.89 -24.32 -13.97
N SER A 195 -3.67 -24.92 -14.87
CA SER A 195 -4.72 -24.22 -15.63
C SER A 195 -5.76 -23.53 -14.74
N SER A 196 -6.16 -24.13 -13.62
CA SER A 196 -7.16 -23.54 -12.72
C SER A 196 -6.63 -22.33 -11.94
N ILE A 197 -5.32 -22.30 -11.65
CA ILE A 197 -4.68 -21.15 -10.99
C ILE A 197 -4.53 -20.05 -12.04
N LYS A 198 -3.92 -20.39 -13.19
CA LYS A 198 -3.74 -19.48 -14.31
C LYS A 198 -5.01 -18.76 -14.72
N ALA A 199 -6.14 -19.47 -14.81
CA ALA A 199 -7.42 -18.88 -15.19
C ALA A 199 -7.91 -17.79 -14.20
N LYS A 200 -7.62 -17.94 -12.90
CA LYS A 200 -7.95 -16.93 -11.88
C LYS A 200 -7.05 -15.70 -12.04
N ASP A 201 -5.77 -15.91 -12.34
CA ASP A 201 -4.82 -14.83 -12.53
C ASP A 201 -5.09 -14.06 -13.83
N GLU A 202 -5.41 -14.77 -14.92
CA GLU A 202 -5.82 -14.19 -16.20
C GLU A 202 -7.09 -13.34 -16.07
N PHE A 203 -8.02 -13.75 -15.21
CA PHE A 203 -9.20 -12.93 -14.88
C PHE A 203 -8.81 -11.59 -14.22
N LEU A 204 -7.73 -11.55 -13.44
CA LEU A 204 -7.28 -10.36 -12.72
C LEU A 204 -6.45 -9.41 -13.60
N LEU A 205 -5.82 -9.91 -14.67
CA LEU A 205 -4.91 -9.13 -15.54
C LEU A 205 -5.48 -7.78 -16.01
N PRO A 206 -6.72 -7.67 -16.53
CA PRO A 206 -7.24 -6.38 -16.99
C PRO A 206 -7.31 -5.32 -15.89
N TYR A 207 -7.49 -5.74 -14.63
CA TYR A 207 -7.56 -4.85 -13.48
C TYR A 207 -6.17 -4.44 -12.98
N ILE A 208 -5.20 -5.36 -13.08
CA ILE A 208 -3.77 -5.11 -12.86
C ILE A 208 -3.25 -4.08 -13.86
N ASP A 209 -3.60 -4.21 -15.14
CA ASP A 209 -3.13 -3.31 -16.19
C ASP A 209 -3.55 -1.86 -15.95
N VAL A 210 -4.77 -1.65 -15.43
CA VAL A 210 -5.23 -0.31 -15.01
C VAL A 210 -4.33 0.27 -13.92
N LEU A 211 -4.00 -0.55 -12.92
CA LEU A 211 -3.30 -0.11 -11.71
C LEU A 211 -1.80 0.03 -11.93
N SER A 212 -1.20 -0.87 -12.71
CA SER A 212 0.23 -0.87 -13.05
C SER A 212 0.58 0.16 -14.13
N ASN A 213 -0.38 0.64 -14.93
CA ASN A 213 -0.12 1.65 -15.95
C ASN A 213 0.36 2.98 -15.32
N PRO A 214 1.62 3.41 -15.55
CA PRO A 214 2.19 4.61 -14.93
C PRO A 214 1.51 5.91 -15.41
N THR A 215 0.82 5.87 -16.56
CA THR A 215 0.10 7.01 -17.13
C THR A 215 -1.36 7.11 -16.69
N PHE A 216 -1.93 6.06 -16.08
CA PHE A 216 -3.30 6.06 -15.60
C PHE A 216 -3.52 7.10 -14.49
N LYS A 217 -4.63 7.84 -14.59
CA LYS A 217 -5.06 8.88 -13.65
C LYS A 217 -6.57 8.82 -13.49
N THR A 218 -7.03 8.89 -12.25
CA THR A 218 -8.42 9.21 -11.91
C THR A 218 -8.73 10.68 -12.22
N GLY A 219 -10.00 11.05 -12.31
CA GLY A 219 -10.44 12.43 -12.56
C GLY A 219 -11.59 12.59 -13.56
N THR A 220 -11.99 11.51 -14.24
CA THR A 220 -13.23 11.45 -15.04
C THR A 220 -14.10 10.30 -14.54
N PRO A 221 -15.43 10.32 -14.79
CA PRO A 221 -16.30 9.20 -14.41
C PRO A 221 -15.80 7.84 -14.91
N GLU A 222 -15.25 7.78 -16.13
CA GLU A 222 -14.78 6.53 -16.75
C GLU A 222 -13.52 6.01 -16.06
N THR A 223 -12.56 6.89 -15.77
CA THR A 223 -11.30 6.52 -15.11
C THR A 223 -11.52 6.21 -13.64
N ASP A 224 -12.39 6.95 -12.95
CA ASP A 224 -12.78 6.66 -11.56
C ASP A 224 -13.49 5.30 -11.47
N GLN A 225 -14.36 4.96 -12.43
CA GLN A 225 -14.99 3.64 -12.50
C GLN A 225 -14.00 2.52 -12.82
N ALA A 226 -13.03 2.76 -13.72
CA ALA A 226 -11.98 1.78 -14.00
C ALA A 226 -11.16 1.49 -12.74
N PHE A 227 -10.77 2.52 -12.00
CA PHE A 227 -10.09 2.38 -10.72
C PHE A 227 -10.94 1.61 -9.70
N LEU A 228 -12.21 1.96 -9.54
CA LEU A 228 -13.13 1.28 -8.63
C LEU A 228 -13.30 -0.20 -8.98
N LYS A 229 -13.42 -0.55 -10.26
CA LYS A 229 -13.50 -1.95 -10.71
C LYS A 229 -12.25 -2.72 -10.31
N SER A 230 -11.06 -2.12 -10.46
CA SER A 230 -9.84 -2.76 -10.01
C SER A 230 -9.79 -2.95 -8.48
N LEU A 231 -10.26 -1.97 -7.70
CA LEU A 231 -10.38 -2.15 -6.24
C LEU A 231 -11.33 -3.29 -5.87
N ILE A 232 -12.46 -3.43 -6.57
CA ILE A 232 -13.43 -4.52 -6.34
C ILE A 232 -12.81 -5.88 -6.71
N ALA A 233 -12.10 -5.95 -7.83
CA ALA A 233 -11.46 -7.19 -8.27
C ALA A 233 -10.44 -7.70 -7.24
N PHE A 234 -9.63 -6.81 -6.68
CA PHE A 234 -8.64 -7.18 -5.66
C PHE A 234 -9.28 -7.42 -4.29
N ALA A 235 -9.94 -6.41 -3.72
CA ALA A 235 -10.42 -6.50 -2.33
C ALA A 235 -11.60 -7.45 -2.17
N CYS A 236 -12.55 -7.47 -3.11
CA CYS A 236 -13.78 -8.25 -2.95
C CYS A 236 -13.70 -9.64 -3.61
N ILE A 237 -13.03 -9.77 -4.76
CA ILE A 237 -12.98 -11.05 -5.49
C ILE A 237 -11.73 -11.85 -5.13
N MET A 238 -10.55 -11.27 -5.23
CA MET A 238 -9.31 -11.98 -4.89
C MET A 238 -9.21 -12.22 -3.38
N GLU A 239 -9.12 -11.15 -2.59
CA GLU A 239 -8.99 -11.24 -1.13
C GLU A 239 -10.31 -11.69 -0.47
N GLY A 240 -11.45 -11.15 -0.92
CA GLY A 240 -12.75 -11.39 -0.29
C GLY A 240 -13.47 -12.69 -0.68
N LEU A 241 -13.05 -13.37 -1.75
CA LEU A 241 -13.69 -14.61 -2.22
C LEU A 241 -12.67 -15.72 -2.49
N PHE A 242 -11.69 -15.49 -3.37
CA PHE A 242 -10.73 -16.55 -3.73
C PHE A 242 -9.92 -17.01 -2.53
N PHE A 243 -9.48 -16.07 -1.67
CA PHE A 243 -8.73 -16.42 -0.47
C PHE A 243 -9.61 -17.13 0.55
N TYR A 244 -10.84 -16.67 0.77
CA TYR A 244 -11.77 -17.32 1.69
C TYR A 244 -12.10 -18.76 1.30
N VAL A 245 -12.26 -19.04 0.00
CA VAL A 245 -12.39 -20.44 -0.48
C VAL A 245 -11.12 -21.24 -0.16
N GLY A 246 -9.95 -20.64 -0.34
CA GLY A 246 -8.68 -21.26 0.00
C GLY A 246 -8.51 -21.53 1.50
N PHE A 247 -8.97 -20.63 2.37
CA PHE A 247 -8.93 -20.80 3.81
C PHE A 247 -9.80 -21.99 4.27
N VAL A 248 -10.99 -22.16 3.68
CA VAL A 248 -11.88 -23.31 3.97
C VAL A 248 -11.24 -24.66 3.61
N GLN A 249 -10.29 -24.69 2.67
CA GLN A 249 -9.60 -25.93 2.29
C GLN A 249 -8.51 -26.35 3.29
N ILE A 250 -8.00 -25.41 4.09
CA ILE A 250 -6.84 -25.62 4.97
C ILE A 250 -7.24 -25.68 6.45
N LEU A 251 -8.30 -24.98 6.86
CA LEU A 251 -8.82 -24.92 8.24
C LEU A 251 -9.82 -26.04 8.55
#